data_AF-E3DAJ3-F1
#
_entry.id   AF-E3DAJ3-F1
#
_cell.length_a   1.000
_cell.length_b   1.000
_cell.length_c   1.000
_cell.angle_alpha   90.00
_cell.angle_beta   90.00
_cell.angle_gamma   90.00
#
_symmetry.space_group_name_H-M   'P 1'
#
loop_
_entity.id
_entity.type
_entity.pdbx_description
1 polymer ?
#
loop_
_entity_poly.entity_id
_entity_poly.type
_entity_poly.pdbx_seq_one_letter_code
_entity_poly.pdbx_strand_id
1 'polypeptide(L)'
;MQQTEYIDTICNTTYNFINTKNTLLTGGEMSQWDKLLKRILSLSKDMRFEELKKVLEAYGYEMCNPRSGSSHYTFRKNHANPITIPKHEPIKKIYVEMVKSVVEAEDEEIKEENQIW
;
A
#
# COMPACT_ATOMS: atom_id res chain seq x y z
N MET A 1 19.20 15.30 26.23
CA MET A 1 19.42 13.91 25.77
C MET A 1 18.30 13.05 26.33
N GLN A 2 17.26 12.86 25.53
CA GLN A 2 16.40 11.68 25.64
C GLN A 2 16.22 11.18 24.21
N GLN A 3 16.59 9.92 24.05
CA GLN A 3 16.72 9.16 22.83
C GLN A 3 15.32 8.66 22.49
N THR A 4 14.58 9.36 21.62
CA THR A 4 13.36 8.80 21.02
C THR A 4 13.79 8.06 19.77
N GLU A 5 13.79 6.74 19.89
CA GLU A 5 14.17 5.78 18.87
C GLU A 5 13.43 6.08 17.56
N TYR A 6 14.23 6.42 16.55
CA TYR A 6 13.83 6.55 15.15
C TYR A 6 13.34 5.17 14.70
N ILE A 7 12.03 4.94 14.79
CA ILE A 7 11.41 3.75 14.23
C ILE A 7 11.63 3.79 12.71
N ASP A 8 12.26 2.74 12.20
CA ASP A 8 12.63 2.53 10.80
C ASP A 8 11.42 2.55 9.85
N THR A 9 10.89 3.73 9.53
CA THR A 9 9.98 3.93 8.40
C THR A 9 10.77 4.02 7.08
N ILE A 10 11.86 3.25 6.95
CA ILE A 10 12.70 3.17 5.75
C ILE A 10 11.98 2.45 4.59
N CYS A 11 10.83 1.85 4.85
CA CYS A 11 9.99 1.26 3.82
C CYS A 11 9.20 2.34 3.06
N ASN A 12 9.84 2.92 2.03
CA ASN A 12 9.25 3.39 0.76
C ASN A 12 9.03 4.87 0.41
N THR A 13 9.63 5.87 1.07
CA THR A 13 9.81 7.19 0.40
C THR A 13 10.79 7.11 -0.77
N THR A 14 11.86 6.31 -0.64
CA THR A 14 12.84 6.13 -1.72
C THR A 14 12.26 5.33 -2.89
N TYR A 15 11.45 4.29 -2.66
CA TYR A 15 10.92 3.43 -3.74
C TYR A 15 9.87 4.12 -4.61
N ASN A 16 8.96 4.90 -4.00
CA ASN A 16 7.99 5.69 -4.75
C ASN A 16 8.67 6.84 -5.52
N PHE A 17 9.65 7.52 -4.92
CA PHE A 17 10.45 8.57 -5.58
C PHE A 17 11.36 8.05 -6.71
N ILE A 18 11.99 6.89 -6.52
CA ILE A 18 12.82 6.23 -7.54
C ILE A 18 11.96 5.81 -8.73
N ASN A 19 10.75 5.25 -8.51
CA ASN A 19 9.87 4.84 -9.61
C ASN A 19 9.30 6.02 -10.41
N THR A 20 8.93 7.14 -9.77
CA THR A 20 8.49 8.36 -10.48
C THR A 20 9.63 8.97 -11.31
N LYS A 21 10.87 8.97 -10.79
CA LYS A 21 12.02 9.44 -11.58
C LYS A 21 12.38 8.48 -12.72
N ASN A 22 12.26 7.16 -12.54
CA ASN A 22 12.52 6.18 -13.60
C ASN A 22 11.55 6.32 -14.79
N THR A 23 10.27 6.58 -14.54
CA THR A 23 9.27 6.79 -15.61
C THR A 23 9.45 8.09 -16.38
N LEU A 24 9.99 9.14 -15.75
CA LEU A 24 10.28 10.42 -16.42
C LEU A 24 11.63 10.43 -17.15
N LEU A 25 12.61 9.67 -16.67
CA LEU A 25 13.98 9.66 -17.21
C LEU A 25 14.22 8.59 -18.28
N THR A 26 13.43 7.53 -18.29
CA THR A 26 13.51 6.48 -19.31
C THR A 26 12.17 6.42 -20.02
N GLY A 27 12.17 6.54 -21.36
CA GLY A 27 11.03 6.12 -22.19
C GLY A 27 10.84 4.59 -22.14
N GLY A 28 10.87 4.03 -20.93
CA GLY A 28 11.11 2.62 -20.61
C GLY A 28 9.90 1.98 -19.95
N GLU A 29 9.80 0.67 -20.15
CA GLU A 29 8.64 -0.15 -19.83
C GLU A 29 8.19 -0.02 -18.37
N MET A 30 6.87 0.12 -18.16
CA MET A 30 6.28 0.13 -16.83
C MET A 30 6.67 -1.13 -16.04
N SER A 31 7.18 -0.93 -14.83
CA SER A 31 7.53 -2.03 -13.95
C SER A 31 6.28 -2.84 -13.56
N GLN A 32 6.49 -4.07 -13.08
CA GLN A 32 5.39 -4.88 -12.55
C GLN A 32 4.68 -4.19 -11.37
N TRP A 33 5.40 -3.36 -10.62
CA TRP A 33 4.84 -2.56 -9.53
C TRP A 33 3.96 -1.42 -10.04
N ASP A 34 4.42 -0.67 -11.04
CA ASP A 34 3.64 0.42 -11.63
C ASP A 34 2.35 -0.11 -12.27
N LYS A 35 2.43 -1.27 -12.93
CA LYS A 35 1.25 -1.98 -13.46
C LYS A 35 0.27 -2.37 -12.36
N LEU A 36 0.76 -2.79 -11.20
CA LEU A 36 -0.06 -3.15 -10.04
C LEU A 36 -0.74 -1.92 -9.44
N LEU A 37 0.02 -0.85 -9.16
CA LEU A 37 -0.53 0.40 -8.64
C LEU A 37 -1.57 0.99 -9.60
N LYS A 38 -1.29 1.02 -10.90
CA LYS A 38 -2.25 1.48 -11.92
C LYS A 38 -3.55 0.68 -11.92
N ARG A 39 -3.51 -0.62 -11.63
CA ARG A 39 -4.71 -1.47 -11.52
C ARG A 39 -5.53 -1.16 -10.26
N ILE A 40 -4.87 -0.85 -9.15
CA ILE A 40 -5.53 -0.43 -7.90
C ILE A 40 -6.16 0.96 -8.08
N LEU A 41 -5.41 1.92 -8.62
CA LEU A 41 -5.89 3.29 -8.89
C LEU A 41 -7.06 3.32 -9.88
N SER A 42 -7.05 2.42 -10.88
CA SER A 42 -8.14 2.24 -11.84
C SER A 42 -9.29 1.35 -11.34
N LEU A 43 -9.22 0.86 -10.10
CA LEU A 43 -10.24 0.03 -9.46
C LEU A 43 -10.60 -1.22 -10.30
N SER A 44 -9.57 -1.92 -10.77
CA SER A 44 -9.73 -3.15 -11.55
C SER A 44 -10.59 -4.18 -10.81
N LYS A 45 -11.51 -4.84 -11.53
CA LYS A 45 -12.43 -5.84 -10.96
C LYS A 45 -11.76 -7.19 -10.69
N ASP A 46 -10.62 -7.45 -11.32
CA ASP A 46 -9.91 -8.73 -11.30
C ASP A 46 -8.66 -8.64 -10.41
N MET A 47 -8.80 -8.03 -9.23
CA MET A 47 -7.71 -7.94 -8.25
C MET A 47 -7.66 -9.21 -7.40
N ARG A 48 -6.45 -9.77 -7.26
CA ARG A 48 -6.22 -10.94 -6.41
C ARG A 48 -5.90 -10.54 -4.97
N PHE A 49 -6.17 -11.44 -4.03
CA PHE A 49 -5.85 -11.20 -2.62
C PHE A 49 -4.35 -10.92 -2.42
N GLU A 50 -3.49 -11.70 -3.09
CA GLU A 50 -2.04 -11.56 -3.00
C GLU A 50 -1.54 -10.21 -3.51
N GLU A 51 -2.22 -9.63 -4.51
CA GLU A 51 -1.89 -8.32 -5.07
C GLU A 51 -2.20 -7.19 -4.09
N LEU A 52 -3.39 -7.24 -3.46
CA LEU A 52 -3.78 -6.28 -2.42
C LEU A 52 -2.90 -6.41 -1.18
N LYS A 53 -2.62 -7.65 -0.77
CA LYS A 53 -1.69 -7.97 0.32
C LYS A 53 -0.32 -7.33 0.07
N LYS A 54 0.25 -7.53 -1.12
CA LYS A 54 1.57 -7.00 -1.47
C LYS A 54 1.63 -5.48 -1.36
N VAL A 55 0.56 -4.79 -1.78
CA VAL A 55 0.47 -3.34 -1.63
C VAL A 55 0.37 -2.95 -0.17
N LEU A 56 -0.55 -3.52 0.59
CA LEU A 56 -0.68 -3.21 2.01
C LEU A 56 0.63 -3.44 2.80
N GLU A 57 1.32 -4.56 2.56
CA GLU A 57 2.63 -4.85 3.17
C GLU A 57 3.70 -3.82 2.77
N ALA A 58 3.70 -3.37 1.50
CA ALA A 58 4.61 -2.32 1.04
C ALA A 58 4.35 -0.94 1.66
N TYR A 59 3.12 -0.68 2.10
CA TYR A 59 2.71 0.53 2.82
C TYR A 59 2.80 0.38 4.36
N GLY A 60 3.37 -0.73 4.85
CA GLY A 60 3.65 -0.94 6.27
C GLY A 60 2.50 -1.57 7.07
N TYR A 61 1.51 -2.17 6.40
CA TYR A 61 0.51 -2.97 7.08
C TYR A 61 1.00 -4.41 7.30
N GLU A 62 0.79 -4.92 8.50
CA GLU A 62 1.07 -6.30 8.86
C GLU A 62 -0.20 -7.15 8.82
N MET A 63 -0.10 -8.31 8.17
CA MET A 63 -1.19 -9.26 8.09
C MET A 63 -1.33 -10.04 9.40
N CYS A 64 -2.41 -9.78 10.14
CA CYS A 64 -2.79 -10.55 11.32
C CYS A 64 -3.55 -11.81 10.88
N ASN A 65 -2.94 -12.97 11.10
CA ASN A 65 -3.57 -14.24 10.74
C ASN A 65 -4.79 -14.50 11.64
N PRO A 66 -5.95 -14.84 11.08
CA PRO A 66 -7.09 -15.18 11.90
C PRO A 66 -6.90 -16.55 12.57
N ARG A 67 -7.53 -16.72 13.74
CA ARG A 67 -7.61 -18.03 14.41
C ARG A 67 -8.30 -19.05 13.48
N SER A 68 -7.81 -20.29 13.52
CA SER A 68 -8.20 -21.46 12.70
C SER A 68 -9.57 -21.35 12.01
N GLY A 69 -9.58 -21.11 10.69
CA GLY A 69 -10.76 -21.25 9.83
C GLY A 69 -11.39 -19.98 9.27
N SER A 70 -10.92 -18.78 9.62
CA SER A 70 -11.45 -17.54 9.00
C SER A 70 -10.97 -17.37 7.56
N SER A 71 -11.90 -16.95 6.70
CA SER A 71 -11.65 -16.53 5.33
C SER A 71 -11.24 -15.06 5.21
N HIS A 72 -11.31 -14.29 6.29
CA HIS A 72 -11.01 -12.86 6.31
C HIS A 72 -9.69 -12.60 7.00
N TYR A 73 -8.83 -11.82 6.33
CA TYR A 73 -7.53 -11.40 6.83
C TYR A 73 -7.60 -9.94 7.22
N THR A 74 -7.08 -9.62 8.40
CA THR A 74 -7.01 -8.24 8.88
C THR A 74 -5.58 -7.74 8.80
N PHE A 75 -5.40 -6.59 8.15
CA PHE A 75 -4.15 -5.86 8.01
C PHE A 75 -4.14 -4.72 9.01
N ARG A 76 -3.07 -4.57 9.78
CA ARG A 76 -2.92 -3.53 10.81
C ARG A 76 -1.65 -2.74 10.58
N LYS A 77 -1.71 -1.42 10.73
CA LYS A 77 -0.56 -0.51 10.73
C LYS A 77 -0.68 0.39 11.96
N ASN A 78 0.45 0.75 12.56
CA ASN A 78 0.46 1.67 13.70
C ASN A 78 -0.15 3.02 13.26
N HIS A 79 -1.02 3.58 14.09
CA HIS A 79 -1.73 4.84 13.83
C HIS A 79 -2.67 4.85 12.62
N ALA A 80 -2.98 3.70 12.01
CA ALA A 80 -3.92 3.59 10.90
C ALA A 80 -5.07 2.62 11.21
N ASN A 81 -6.19 2.80 10.50
CA ASN A 81 -7.36 1.94 10.65
C ASN A 81 -7.07 0.52 10.12
N PRO A 82 -7.50 -0.54 10.83
CA PRO A 82 -7.33 -1.91 10.37
C PRO A 82 -8.20 -2.20 9.14
N ILE A 83 -7.64 -2.87 8.13
CA ILE A 83 -8.31 -3.21 6.88
C ILE A 83 -8.57 -4.71 6.87
N THR A 84 -9.82 -5.13 6.65
CA THR A 84 -10.15 -6.56 6.58
C THR A 84 -10.54 -6.95 5.16
N ILE A 85 -9.80 -7.89 4.57
CA ILE A 85 -9.99 -8.36 3.19
C ILE A 85 -10.30 -9.86 3.20
N PRO A 86 -11.38 -10.31 2.54
CA PRO A 86 -11.65 -11.73 2.35
C PRO A 86 -10.61 -12.35 1.39
N LYS A 87 -10.19 -13.58 1.65
CA LYS A 87 -9.29 -14.35 0.77
C LYS A 87 -10.01 -14.97 -0.43
N HIS A 88 -11.32 -15.19 -0.32
CA HIS A 88 -12.08 -15.85 -1.38
C HIS A 88 -12.21 -14.95 -2.61
N GLU A 89 -11.79 -15.47 -3.77
CA GLU A 89 -11.92 -14.79 -5.07
C GLU A 89 -13.32 -15.04 -5.67
N PRO A 90 -13.95 -14.07 -6.35
CA PRO A 90 -13.41 -12.76 -6.73
C PRO A 90 -13.48 -11.74 -5.58
N ILE A 91 -12.43 -10.90 -5.47
CA ILE A 91 -12.39 -9.82 -4.50
C ILE A 91 -13.37 -8.72 -4.91
N LYS A 92 -14.25 -8.32 -3.99
CA LYS A 92 -15.19 -7.23 -4.27
C LYS A 92 -14.45 -5.91 -4.45
N LYS A 93 -14.90 -5.10 -5.40
CA LYS A 93 -14.36 -3.76 -5.71
C LYS A 93 -14.22 -2.86 -4.48
N ILE A 94 -15.14 -2.95 -3.52
CA ILE A 94 -15.08 -2.18 -2.27
C ILE A 94 -13.76 -2.39 -1.51
N TYR A 95 -13.20 -3.60 -1.52
CA TYR A 95 -11.90 -3.85 -0.86
C TYR A 95 -10.73 -3.27 -1.65
N VAL A 96 -10.84 -3.19 -2.97
CA VAL A 96 -9.85 -2.50 -3.82
C VAL A 96 -9.92 -0.99 -3.57
N GLU A 97 -11.12 -0.43 -3.38
CA GLU A 97 -11.32 0.98 -3.01
C GLU A 97 -10.69 1.30 -1.65
N MET A 98 -10.85 0.43 -0.65
CA MET A 98 -10.19 0.60 0.65
C MET A 98 -8.66 0.66 0.55
N VAL A 99 -8.05 -0.23 -0.25
CA VAL A 99 -6.59 -0.24 -0.47
C VAL A 99 -6.15 0.99 -1.27
N LYS A 100 -6.96 1.44 -2.24
CA LYS A 100 -6.70 2.67 -2.97
C LYS A 100 -6.65 3.89 -2.05
N SER A 101 -7.58 4.01 -1.10
CA SER A 101 -7.58 5.13 -0.15
C SER A 101 -6.31 5.17 0.72
N VAL A 102 -5.70 4.02 1.04
CA VAL A 102 -4.41 3.98 1.73
C VAL A 102 -3.30 4.56 0.85
N VAL A 103 -3.26 4.14 -0.41
CA VAL A 103 -2.27 4.64 -1.39
C VAL A 103 -2.38 6.16 -1.56
N GLU A 104 -3.60 6.67 -1.68
CA GLU A 104 -3.85 8.11 -1.87
C GLU A 104 -3.56 8.94 -0.61
N ALA A 105 -3.91 8.45 0.58
CA ALA A 105 -3.69 9.17 1.84
C ALA A 105 -2.20 9.34 2.17
N GLU A 106 -1.39 8.30 1.95
CA GLU A 106 0.07 8.37 2.21
C GLU A 106 0.76 9.32 1.22
N ASP A 107 0.28 9.39 -0.02
CA ASP A 107 0.77 10.36 -1.02
C ASP A 107 0.40 11.81 -0.64
N GLU A 108 -0.64 12.04 0.16
CA GLU A 108 -1.03 13.35 0.69
C GLU A 108 -0.22 13.75 1.92
N GLU A 109 -0.01 12.83 2.88
CA GLU A 109 0.84 13.06 4.05
C GLU A 109 2.27 13.46 3.64
N ILE A 110 2.83 12.83 2.60
CA ILE A 110 4.15 13.17 2.06
C ILE A 110 4.19 14.59 1.44
N LYS A 111 3.08 15.10 0.90
CA LYS A 111 3.04 16.45 0.30
C LYS A 111 3.02 17.54 1.35
N GLU A 112 2.31 17.32 2.46
CA GLU A 112 2.27 18.28 3.57
C GLU A 112 3.61 18.35 4.30
N GLU A 113 4.29 17.22 4.48
CA GLU A 113 5.60 17.18 5.15
C GLU A 113 6.72 17.86 4.32
N ASN A 114 6.64 17.79 2.98
CA ASN A 114 7.57 18.48 2.07
C ASN A 114 7.27 19.99 1.89
N GLN A 115 6.25 20.53 2.54
CA GLN A 115 5.95 21.98 2.56
C GLN A 115 6.34 22.67 3.87
N ILE A 116 6.87 21.94 4.85
CA ILE A 116 7.21 22.50 6.16
C ILE A 116 8.74 22.44 6.36
N TRP A 117 9.36 23.53 5.89
CA TRP A 117 10.77 24.00 5.93
C TRP A 117 11.73 23.51 4.84
#